data_AF-A0A977MZQ5-F1
#
_entry.id   AF-A0A977MZQ5-F1
#
_cell.length_a   1.000
_cell.length_b   1.000
_cell.length_c   1.000
_cell.angle_alpha   90.00
_cell.angle_beta   90.00
_cell.angle_gamma   90.00
#
_symmetry.space_group_name_H-M   'P 1'
#
loop_
_entity.id
_entity.type
_entity.pdbx_description
1 polymer ?
#
loop_
_entity_poly.entity_id
_entity_poly.type
_entity_poly.pdbx_seq_one_letter_code
_entity_poly.pdbx_strand_id
1 'polypeptide(L)'
;FYSTVGDQQRVAQEILTALKEHPDAWTRVDTILEFSQNQETKYYALQILEQVIKTRWKVLPRNQCEGIKKYIVGLIIKNSSDPVTMENNKVYLKKLNMILIQVLKREWPHNWETFISDIVGASKTNESLCQNNMVILKLLSEEVFVFSTGQITQTKAKHLKDTMCSEFSQIFTLCQFVLENSQNAPLVDATLHTLLRFLNWIPLGYIFEMKLISTLIFKFLNVPMFRNVTLGCLTEIAGVTVTNYE
;
A
#
# COMPACT_ATOMS: atom_id res chain seq x y z
N PHE A 1 18.48 0.99 -22.83
CA PHE A 1 17.00 1.02 -22.86
C PHE A 1 16.47 2.42 -22.56
N TYR A 2 16.68 2.99 -21.37
CA TYR A 2 16.08 4.28 -20.99
C TYR A 2 16.74 5.53 -21.61
N SER A 3 17.99 5.44 -22.08
CA SER A 3 18.77 6.57 -22.63
C SER A 3 19.13 6.44 -24.12
N THR A 4 18.77 5.31 -24.74
CA THR A 4 19.18 4.92 -26.10
C THR A 4 17.99 4.93 -27.03
N VAL A 5 18.17 5.27 -28.31
CA VAL A 5 17.10 5.33 -29.33
C VAL A 5 17.40 4.35 -30.48
N GLY A 6 16.36 3.88 -31.16
CA GLY A 6 16.50 3.05 -32.37
C GLY A 6 16.81 1.58 -32.07
N ASP A 7 17.63 0.95 -32.91
CA ASP A 7 17.87 -0.51 -32.85
C ASP A 7 18.45 -0.98 -31.51
N GLN A 8 19.35 -0.21 -30.90
CA GLN A 8 19.90 -0.54 -29.57
C GLN A 8 18.83 -0.56 -28.48
N GLN A 9 17.82 0.31 -28.56
CA GLN A 9 16.71 0.32 -27.61
C GLN A 9 15.83 -0.92 -27.79
N ARG A 10 15.54 -1.30 -29.04
CA ARG A 10 14.77 -2.50 -29.37
C ARG A 10 15.45 -3.77 -28.86
N VAL A 11 16.74 -3.94 -29.15
CA VAL A 11 17.52 -5.10 -28.69
C VAL A 11 17.55 -5.15 -27.15
N ALA A 12 17.76 -4.00 -26.48
CA ALA A 12 17.72 -3.95 -25.03
C ALA A 12 16.34 -4.34 -24.46
N GLN A 13 15.24 -3.91 -25.09
CA GLN A 13 13.88 -4.28 -24.69
C GLN A 13 13.62 -5.78 -24.84
N GLU A 14 14.06 -6.38 -25.94
CA GLU A 14 13.92 -7.83 -26.19
C GLU A 14 14.67 -8.64 -25.12
N ILE A 15 15.92 -8.27 -24.81
CA ILE A 15 16.73 -8.94 -23.77
C ILE A 15 16.07 -8.81 -22.39
N LEU A 16 15.62 -7.60 -22.02
CA LEU A 16 14.95 -7.38 -20.73
C LEU A 16 13.60 -8.11 -20.67
N THR A 17 12.90 -8.29 -21.79
CA THR A 17 11.66 -9.05 -21.80
C THR A 17 11.94 -10.53 -21.61
N ALA A 18 12.90 -11.09 -22.36
CA ALA A 18 13.31 -12.49 -22.25
C ALA A 18 13.82 -12.84 -20.85
N LEU A 19 14.65 -11.97 -20.24
CA LEU A 19 15.12 -12.17 -18.88
C LEU A 19 13.96 -12.16 -17.87
N LYS A 20 12.98 -11.26 -18.04
CA LYS A 20 11.84 -11.17 -17.13
C LYS A 20 10.94 -12.40 -17.18
N GLU A 21 10.80 -13.00 -18.36
CA GLU A 21 10.01 -14.21 -18.59
C GLU A 21 10.73 -15.49 -18.16
N HIS A 22 12.05 -15.45 -17.99
CA HIS A 22 12.84 -16.61 -17.60
C HIS A 22 12.39 -17.17 -16.22
N PRO A 23 12.17 -18.50 -16.09
CA PRO A 23 11.61 -19.10 -14.89
C PRO A 23 12.45 -18.84 -13.63
N ASP A 24 13.76 -18.73 -13.74
CA ASP A 24 14.64 -18.55 -12.57
C ASP A 24 15.10 -17.10 -12.36
N ALA A 25 14.59 -16.13 -13.13
CA ALA A 25 15.05 -14.74 -13.03
C ALA A 25 14.87 -14.13 -11.63
N TRP A 26 13.83 -14.57 -10.91
CA TRP A 26 13.56 -14.10 -9.54
C TRP A 26 14.66 -14.45 -8.54
N THR A 27 15.43 -15.51 -8.79
CA THR A 27 16.56 -15.94 -7.94
C THR A 27 17.73 -14.97 -7.93
N ARG A 28 17.72 -13.98 -8.84
CA ARG A 28 18.73 -12.92 -8.93
C ARG A 28 18.25 -11.57 -8.41
N VAL A 29 16.96 -11.45 -8.05
CA VAL A 29 16.35 -10.16 -7.72
C VAL A 29 16.97 -9.55 -6.48
N ASP A 30 17.21 -10.35 -5.44
CA ASP A 30 17.90 -9.93 -4.21
C ASP A 30 19.28 -9.32 -4.50
N THR A 31 20.08 -10.01 -5.32
CA THR A 31 21.42 -9.58 -5.74
C THR A 31 21.34 -8.26 -6.51
N ILE A 32 20.38 -8.12 -7.43
CA ILE A 32 20.20 -6.88 -8.21
C ILE A 32 19.81 -5.72 -7.28
N LEU A 33 18.89 -5.95 -6.34
CA LEU A 33 18.41 -4.93 -5.41
C LEU A 33 19.50 -4.49 -4.41
N GLU A 34 20.39 -5.41 -4.02
CA GLU A 34 21.50 -5.16 -3.12
C GLU A 34 22.64 -4.38 -3.78
N PHE A 35 23.11 -4.82 -4.95
CA PHE A 35 24.35 -4.29 -5.54
C PHE A 35 24.15 -3.19 -6.58
N SER A 36 22.98 -3.12 -7.24
CA SER A 36 22.75 -2.09 -8.25
C SER A 36 22.66 -0.70 -7.62
N GLN A 37 23.27 0.29 -8.28
CA GLN A 37 23.12 1.71 -7.91
C GLN A 37 22.07 2.43 -8.77
N ASN A 38 21.61 1.80 -9.84
CA ASN A 38 20.67 2.38 -10.80
C ASN A 38 19.22 2.08 -10.40
N GLN A 39 18.39 3.13 -10.24
CA GLN A 39 17.00 2.98 -9.77
C GLN A 39 16.13 2.22 -10.77
N GLU A 40 16.32 2.42 -12.07
CA GLU A 40 15.57 1.74 -13.12
C GLU A 40 15.83 0.23 -13.12
N THR A 41 17.07 -0.17 -12.85
CA THR A 41 17.48 -1.58 -12.71
C THR A 41 16.82 -2.21 -11.49
N LYS A 42 16.78 -1.49 -10.35
CA LYS A 42 16.04 -1.95 -9.17
C LYS A 42 14.55 -2.08 -9.45
N TYR A 43 13.97 -1.11 -10.14
CA TYR A 43 12.58 -1.14 -10.53
C TYR A 43 12.26 -2.34 -11.43
N TYR A 44 13.11 -2.62 -12.41
CA TYR A 44 12.99 -3.79 -13.28
C TYR A 44 13.11 -5.10 -12.48
N ALA A 45 14.02 -5.21 -11.51
CA ALA A 45 14.10 -6.36 -10.62
C ALA A 45 12.80 -6.57 -9.82
N LEU A 46 12.18 -5.49 -9.33
CA LEU A 46 10.86 -5.57 -8.69
C LEU A 46 9.76 -6.01 -9.66
N GLN A 47 9.85 -5.70 -10.97
CA GLN A 47 8.90 -6.21 -11.96
C GLN A 47 9.04 -7.72 -12.18
N ILE A 48 10.26 -8.27 -12.14
CA ILE A 48 10.49 -9.73 -12.17
C ILE A 48 9.84 -10.37 -10.95
N LEU A 49 10.08 -9.81 -9.76
CA LEU A 49 9.51 -10.34 -8.52
C LEU A 49 7.98 -10.29 -8.52
N GLU A 50 7.40 -9.18 -8.99
CA GLU A 50 5.96 -9.04 -9.14
C GLU A 50 5.35 -10.15 -10.00
N GLN A 51 5.98 -10.47 -11.14
CA GLN A 51 5.51 -11.52 -12.04
C GLN A 51 5.49 -12.88 -11.34
N VAL A 52 6.53 -13.18 -10.55
CA VAL A 52 6.59 -14.44 -9.80
C VAL A 52 5.53 -14.49 -8.70
N ILE A 53 5.33 -13.42 -7.94
CA ILE A 53 4.26 -13.32 -6.93
C ILE A 53 2.87 -13.48 -7.57
N LYS A 54 2.67 -12.95 -8.78
CA LYS A 54 1.38 -13.03 -9.46
C LYS A 54 1.08 -14.41 -10.03
N THR A 55 2.08 -15.09 -10.56
CA THR A 55 1.86 -16.30 -11.39
C THR A 55 2.28 -17.60 -10.71
N ARG A 56 3.34 -17.58 -9.89
CA ARG A 56 3.98 -18.80 -9.38
C ARG A 56 4.09 -18.87 -7.86
N TRP A 57 3.57 -17.89 -7.12
CA TRP A 57 3.65 -17.84 -5.66
C TRP A 57 3.18 -19.13 -4.95
N LYS A 58 2.09 -19.75 -5.44
CA LYS A 58 1.53 -20.97 -4.84
C LYS A 58 2.41 -22.21 -5.00
N VAL A 59 3.28 -22.25 -6.01
CA VAL A 59 4.16 -23.39 -6.28
C VAL A 59 5.57 -23.20 -5.73
N LEU A 60 5.89 -22.00 -5.24
CA LEU A 60 7.17 -21.76 -4.58
C LEU A 60 7.24 -22.50 -3.24
N PRO A 61 8.43 -23.03 -2.87
CA PRO A 61 8.66 -23.55 -1.53
C PRO A 61 8.34 -22.50 -0.45
N ARG A 62 7.66 -22.91 0.62
CA ARG A 62 7.18 -21.98 1.66
C ARG A 62 8.30 -21.16 2.31
N ASN A 63 9.49 -21.73 2.48
CA ASN A 63 10.67 -21.01 2.97
C ASN A 63 11.09 -19.87 2.04
N GLN A 64 10.95 -20.04 0.72
CA GLN A 64 11.22 -18.97 -0.26
C GLN A 64 10.16 -17.87 -0.17
N CYS A 65 8.88 -18.23 -0.02
CA CYS A 65 7.81 -17.25 0.21
C CYS A 65 8.07 -16.41 1.46
N GLU A 66 8.44 -17.04 2.58
CA GLU A 66 8.79 -16.33 3.82
C GLU A 66 10.06 -15.48 3.67
N GLY A 67 11.06 -15.95 2.93
CA GLY A 67 12.25 -15.16 2.59
C GLY A 67 11.89 -13.89 1.81
N ILE A 68 11.07 -14.00 0.77
CA ILE A 68 10.61 -12.86 -0.03
C ILE A 68 9.78 -11.89 0.83
N LYS A 69 8.87 -12.39 1.68
CA LYS A 69 8.08 -11.57 2.62
C LYS A 69 9.00 -10.72 3.50
N LYS A 70 9.93 -11.36 4.21
CA LYS A 70 10.86 -10.69 5.13
C LYS A 70 11.74 -9.69 4.40
N TYR A 71 12.24 -10.05 3.23
CA TYR A 71 13.11 -9.19 2.44
C TYR A 71 12.40 -7.93 1.96
N ILE A 72 11.17 -8.04 1.42
CA ILE A 72 10.39 -6.88 0.98
C ILE A 72 10.01 -5.97 2.14
N VAL A 73 9.59 -6.52 3.28
CA VAL A 73 9.30 -5.73 4.48
C VAL A 73 10.56 -5.01 4.97
N GLY A 74 11.71 -5.69 5.02
CA GLY A 74 12.98 -5.09 5.40
C GLY A 74 13.42 -3.95 4.47
N LEU A 75 13.23 -4.12 3.16
CA LEU A 75 13.47 -3.06 2.18
C LEU A 75 12.53 -1.88 2.37
N ILE A 76 11.24 -2.11 2.63
CA ILE A 76 10.28 -1.02 2.91
C ILE A 76 10.74 -0.25 4.14
N ILE A 77 10.96 -0.92 5.27
CA ILE A 77 11.40 -0.27 6.52
C ILE A 77 12.68 0.54 6.30
N LYS A 78 13.69 -0.02 5.63
CA LYS A 78 14.94 0.68 5.32
C LYS A 78 14.73 1.95 4.50
N ASN A 79 13.77 1.94 3.58
CA ASN A 79 13.51 3.06 2.67
C ASN A 79 12.41 4.02 3.18
N SER A 80 11.70 3.68 4.26
CA SER A 80 10.62 4.50 4.83
C SER A 80 10.88 5.06 6.23
N SER A 81 11.96 4.66 6.90
CA SER A 81 12.22 5.09 8.29
C SER A 81 12.85 6.49 8.43
N ASP A 82 13.20 7.14 7.32
CA ASP A 82 13.84 8.45 7.30
C ASP A 82 13.25 9.34 6.17
N PRO A 83 12.86 10.61 6.44
CA PRO A 83 12.25 11.48 5.45
C PRO A 83 13.10 11.72 4.20
N VAL A 84 14.42 11.86 4.36
CA VAL A 84 15.34 12.14 3.24
C VAL A 84 15.43 10.92 2.33
N THR A 85 15.59 9.75 2.92
CA THR A 85 15.60 8.47 2.21
C THR A 85 14.29 8.21 1.48
N MET A 86 13.16 8.51 2.12
CA MET A 86 11.83 8.39 1.51
C MET A 86 11.69 9.25 0.26
N GLU A 87 12.10 10.51 0.31
CA GLU A 87 11.95 11.40 -0.84
C GLU A 87 12.91 11.00 -1.97
N ASN A 88 14.17 10.68 -1.65
CA ASN A 88 15.17 10.24 -2.64
C ASN A 88 14.76 8.93 -3.34
N ASN A 89 14.10 8.01 -2.63
CA ASN A 89 13.71 6.70 -3.14
C ASN A 89 12.20 6.59 -3.39
N LYS A 90 11.47 7.69 -3.52
CA LYS A 90 9.99 7.73 -3.57
C LYS A 90 9.36 6.80 -4.61
N VAL A 91 9.90 6.79 -5.83
CA VAL A 91 9.41 5.93 -6.93
C VAL A 91 9.66 4.45 -6.61
N TYR A 92 10.85 4.15 -6.10
CA TYR A 92 11.23 2.80 -5.69
C TYR A 92 10.40 2.30 -4.51
N LEU A 93 10.20 3.11 -3.48
CA LEU A 93 9.37 2.82 -2.32
C LEU A 93 7.91 2.60 -2.72
N LYS A 94 7.37 3.44 -3.61
CA LYS A 94 6.03 3.23 -4.17
C LYS A 94 5.92 1.85 -4.84
N LYS A 95 6.94 1.44 -5.60
CA LYS A 95 6.96 0.11 -6.23
C LYS A 95 7.03 -1.00 -5.18
N LEU A 96 7.88 -0.88 -4.15
CA LEU A 96 7.96 -1.84 -3.04
C LEU A 96 6.61 -2.01 -2.35
N ASN A 97 5.89 -0.92 -2.05
CA ASN A 97 4.56 -0.98 -1.47
C ASN A 97 3.60 -1.79 -2.37
N MET A 98 3.60 -1.53 -3.69
CA MET A 98 2.80 -2.32 -4.63
C MET A 98 3.16 -3.82 -4.62
N ILE A 99 4.46 -4.16 -4.51
CA ILE A 99 4.91 -5.55 -4.38
C ILE A 99 4.38 -6.18 -3.09
N LEU A 100 4.46 -5.47 -1.96
CA LEU A 100 3.90 -5.93 -0.69
C LEU A 100 2.40 -6.20 -0.82
N ILE A 101 1.63 -5.35 -1.50
CA ILE A 101 0.21 -5.63 -1.73
C ILE A 101 -0.01 -6.89 -2.55
N GLN A 102 0.82 -7.16 -3.56
CA GLN A 102 0.74 -8.41 -4.30
C GLN A 102 1.01 -9.63 -3.41
N VAL A 103 1.93 -9.52 -2.45
CA VAL A 103 2.19 -10.58 -1.46
C VAL A 103 1.01 -10.75 -0.51
N LEU A 104 0.44 -9.66 0.01
CA LEU A 104 -0.74 -9.69 0.89
C LEU A 104 -1.94 -10.34 0.21
N LYS A 105 -2.18 -10.04 -1.07
CA LYS A 105 -3.23 -10.72 -1.85
C LYS A 105 -3.05 -12.23 -1.93
N ARG A 106 -1.86 -12.78 -1.66
CA ARG A 106 -1.59 -14.22 -1.64
C ARG A 106 -1.62 -14.81 -0.23
N GLU A 107 -1.11 -14.08 0.74
CA GLU A 107 -0.82 -14.59 2.09
C GLU A 107 -1.80 -14.12 3.16
N TRP A 108 -2.29 -12.88 3.09
CA TRP A 108 -3.25 -12.36 4.07
C TRP A 108 -4.68 -12.77 3.69
N PRO A 109 -5.51 -13.21 4.67
CA PRO A 109 -5.22 -13.24 6.10
C PRO A 109 -4.57 -14.54 6.62
N HIS A 110 -4.81 -15.69 6.01
CA HIS A 110 -4.49 -17.00 6.63
C HIS A 110 -3.00 -17.27 6.93
N ASN A 111 -2.09 -16.87 6.04
CA ASN A 111 -0.66 -17.11 6.20
C ASN A 111 0.08 -15.88 6.75
N TRP A 112 -0.65 -14.83 7.13
CA TRP A 112 -0.10 -13.61 7.69
C TRP A 112 -1.14 -12.90 8.58
N GLU A 113 -1.68 -13.62 9.56
CA GLU A 113 -2.78 -13.19 10.40
C GLU A 113 -2.46 -11.90 11.18
N THR A 114 -1.21 -11.72 11.60
CA THR A 114 -0.77 -10.56 12.39
C THR A 114 -0.49 -9.30 11.57
N PHE A 115 -0.69 -9.32 10.24
CA PHE A 115 -0.25 -8.21 9.39
C PHE A 115 -0.81 -6.85 9.84
N ILE A 116 -2.12 -6.75 10.13
CA ILE A 116 -2.73 -5.49 10.53
C ILE A 116 -2.23 -5.03 11.90
N SER A 117 -2.11 -5.94 12.87
CA SER A 117 -1.55 -5.59 14.19
C SER A 117 -0.08 -5.14 14.09
N ASP A 118 0.71 -5.82 13.25
CA ASP A 118 2.14 -5.54 13.07
C ASP A 118 2.35 -4.18 12.38
N ILE A 119 1.61 -3.88 11.31
CA ILE A 119 1.75 -2.60 10.60
C ILE A 119 1.23 -1.43 11.45
N VAL A 120 0.16 -1.61 12.22
CA VAL A 120 -0.34 -0.60 13.15
C VAL A 120 0.65 -0.38 14.31
N GLY A 121 1.22 -1.45 14.84
CA GLY A 121 2.26 -1.38 15.87
C GLY A 121 3.52 -0.67 15.37
N ALA A 122 4.02 -1.06 14.20
CA ALA A 122 5.19 -0.44 13.58
C ALA A 122 4.96 1.04 13.22
N SER A 123 3.73 1.43 12.89
CA SER A 123 3.39 2.84 12.64
C SER A 123 3.61 3.75 13.84
N LYS A 124 3.71 3.20 15.05
CA LYS A 124 3.98 3.98 16.28
C LYS A 124 5.46 4.24 16.52
N THR A 125 6.37 3.62 15.75
CA THR A 125 7.82 3.75 16.01
C THR A 125 8.41 5.07 15.49
N ASN A 126 7.96 5.55 14.33
CA ASN A 126 8.33 6.85 13.79
C ASN A 126 7.32 7.32 12.73
N GLU A 127 7.21 8.63 12.54
CA GLU A 127 6.20 9.22 11.65
C GLU A 127 6.43 8.95 10.15
N SER A 128 7.68 8.83 9.70
CA SER A 128 8.01 8.51 8.30
C SER A 128 7.53 7.11 7.92
N LEU A 129 7.77 6.12 8.79
CA LEU A 129 7.27 4.77 8.63
C LEU A 129 5.74 4.74 8.70
N CYS A 130 5.14 5.49 9.65
CA CYS A 130 3.68 5.66 9.72
C CYS A 130 3.10 6.21 8.41
N GLN A 131 3.73 7.22 7.82
CA GLN A 131 3.29 7.83 6.57
C GLN A 131 3.28 6.80 5.44
N ASN A 132 4.35 6.00 5.32
CA ASN A 132 4.39 4.94 4.32
C ASN A 132 3.36 3.83 4.60
N ASN A 133 3.13 3.49 5.87
CA ASN A 133 2.14 2.50 6.26
C ASN A 133 0.71 2.95 5.94
N MET A 134 0.39 4.24 6.07
CA MET A 134 -0.88 4.80 5.57
C MET A 134 -1.04 4.58 4.07
N VAL A 135 0.02 4.80 3.28
CA VAL A 135 0.02 4.51 1.84
C VAL A 135 -0.23 3.02 1.57
N ILE A 136 0.40 2.12 2.31
CA ILE A 136 0.18 0.66 2.18
C ILE A 136 -1.27 0.30 2.50
N LEU A 137 -1.82 0.82 3.61
CA LEU A 137 -3.20 0.56 4.02
C LEU A 137 -4.21 1.08 2.98
N LYS A 138 -3.94 2.25 2.39
CA LYS A 138 -4.73 2.79 1.27
C LYS A 138 -4.72 1.85 0.07
N LEU A 139 -3.53 1.41 -0.37
CA LEU A 139 -3.40 0.52 -1.52
C LEU A 139 -4.08 -0.83 -1.26
N LEU A 140 -3.98 -1.36 -0.05
CA LEU A 140 -4.68 -2.59 0.35
C LEU A 140 -6.20 -2.40 0.26
N SER A 141 -6.73 -1.29 0.77
CA SER A 141 -8.15 -0.95 0.66
C SER A 141 -8.61 -0.87 -0.80
N GLU A 142 -7.85 -0.19 -1.66
CA GLU A 142 -8.17 -0.07 -3.08
C GLU A 142 -8.18 -1.45 -3.76
N GLU A 143 -7.21 -2.32 -3.46
CA GLU A 143 -7.11 -3.66 -4.03
C GLU A 143 -8.23 -4.60 -3.55
N VAL A 144 -8.67 -4.47 -2.29
CA VAL A 144 -9.71 -5.32 -1.69
C VAL A 144 -11.12 -4.84 -2.06
N PHE A 145 -11.37 -3.53 -2.11
CA PHE A 145 -12.72 -2.98 -2.29
C PHE A 145 -13.00 -2.44 -3.68
N VAL A 146 -12.00 -1.92 -4.39
CA VAL A 146 -12.18 -1.31 -5.72
C VAL A 146 -11.78 -2.26 -6.84
N PHE A 147 -10.61 -2.90 -6.74
CA PHE A 147 -10.03 -3.70 -7.83
C PHE A 147 -10.20 -5.21 -7.68
N SER A 148 -10.96 -5.67 -6.68
CA SER A 148 -11.17 -7.10 -6.44
C SER A 148 -11.90 -7.80 -7.60
N THR A 149 -12.78 -7.08 -8.30
CA THR A 149 -13.62 -7.63 -9.37
C THR A 149 -12.76 -7.99 -10.59
N GLY A 150 -12.82 -9.25 -11.03
CA GLY A 150 -12.08 -9.74 -12.19
C GLY A 150 -10.62 -10.13 -11.93
N GLN A 151 -10.05 -9.78 -10.78
CA GLN A 151 -8.67 -10.17 -10.42
C GLN A 151 -8.60 -11.34 -9.43
N ILE A 152 -9.60 -11.48 -8.56
CA ILE A 152 -9.73 -12.56 -7.59
C ILE A 152 -11.14 -13.16 -7.65
N THR A 153 -11.27 -14.40 -7.19
CA THR A 153 -12.58 -15.07 -7.11
C THR A 153 -13.50 -14.34 -6.13
N GLN A 154 -14.81 -14.35 -6.38
CA GLN A 154 -15.82 -13.71 -5.51
C GLN A 154 -15.71 -14.15 -4.04
N THR A 155 -15.56 -15.45 -3.78
CA THR A 155 -15.39 -15.99 -2.41
C THR A 155 -14.18 -15.39 -1.70
N LYS A 156 -13.04 -15.32 -2.40
CA LYS A 156 -11.83 -14.70 -1.87
C LYS A 156 -12.01 -13.19 -1.64
N ALA A 157 -12.67 -12.48 -2.56
CA ALA A 157 -12.93 -11.07 -2.40
C ALA A 157 -13.79 -10.80 -1.16
N LYS A 158 -14.88 -11.57 -0.99
CA LYS A 158 -15.73 -11.49 0.21
C LYS A 158 -14.92 -11.73 1.49
N HIS A 159 -14.11 -12.79 1.52
CA HIS A 159 -13.31 -13.12 2.68
C HIS A 159 -12.29 -12.02 3.06
N LEU A 160 -11.62 -11.42 2.07
CA LEU A 160 -10.70 -10.29 2.30
C LEU A 160 -11.43 -9.06 2.84
N LYS A 161 -12.63 -8.75 2.31
CA LYS A 161 -13.47 -7.65 2.79
C LYS A 161 -13.91 -7.87 4.23
N ASP A 162 -14.46 -9.04 4.53
CA ASP A 162 -14.93 -9.40 5.87
C ASP A 162 -13.79 -9.31 6.89
N THR A 163 -12.59 -9.79 6.53
CA THR A 163 -11.42 -9.72 7.40
C THR A 163 -10.95 -8.28 7.60
N MET A 164 -10.86 -7.48 6.53
CA MET A 164 -10.47 -6.06 6.63
C MET A 164 -11.44 -5.29 7.54
N CYS A 165 -12.75 -5.54 7.42
CA CYS A 165 -13.77 -4.95 8.29
C CYS A 165 -13.59 -5.35 9.75
N SER A 166 -13.29 -6.63 10.03
CA SER A 166 -13.09 -7.13 11.40
C SER A 166 -11.88 -6.50 12.10
N GLU A 167 -10.82 -6.18 11.33
CA GLU A 167 -9.58 -5.59 11.85
C GLU A 167 -9.55 -4.06 11.73
N PHE A 168 -10.58 -3.45 11.14
CA PHE A 168 -10.58 -2.02 10.80
C PHE A 168 -10.50 -1.10 12.01
N SER A 169 -11.01 -1.52 13.18
CA SER A 169 -10.98 -0.73 14.41
C SER A 169 -9.56 -0.28 14.76
N GLN A 170 -8.56 -1.18 14.64
CA GLN A 170 -7.15 -0.88 14.92
C GLN A 170 -6.59 0.16 13.93
N ILE A 171 -6.95 0.04 12.65
CA ILE A 171 -6.55 0.98 11.60
C ILE A 171 -7.18 2.35 11.87
N PHE A 172 -8.47 2.39 12.21
CA PHE A 172 -9.18 3.63 12.47
C PHE A 172 -8.64 4.35 13.70
N THR A 173 -8.33 3.63 14.79
CA THR A 173 -7.68 4.20 15.97
C THR A 173 -6.33 4.84 15.61
N LEU A 174 -5.54 4.21 14.74
CA LEU A 174 -4.30 4.81 14.24
C LEU A 174 -4.58 6.10 13.43
N CYS A 175 -5.55 6.09 12.52
CA CYS A 175 -5.93 7.28 11.77
C CYS A 175 -6.38 8.42 12.69
N GLN A 176 -7.24 8.15 13.67
CA GLN A 176 -7.68 9.15 14.65
C GLN A 176 -6.49 9.70 15.43
N PHE A 177 -5.61 8.84 15.94
CA PHE A 177 -4.42 9.26 16.65
C PHE A 177 -3.56 10.22 15.81
N VAL A 178 -3.31 9.89 14.54
CA VAL A 178 -2.51 10.75 13.65
C VAL A 178 -3.21 12.08 13.38
N LEU A 179 -4.50 12.06 13.02
CA LEU A 179 -5.27 13.28 12.73
C LEU A 179 -5.45 14.19 13.96
N GLU A 180 -5.43 13.62 15.15
CA GLU A 180 -5.57 14.38 16.39
C GLU A 180 -4.24 14.97 16.87
N ASN A 181 -3.13 14.23 16.72
CA ASN A 181 -1.88 14.52 17.44
C ASN A 181 -0.68 14.87 16.55
N SER A 182 -0.63 14.42 15.29
CA SER A 182 0.55 14.67 14.45
C SER A 182 0.54 16.08 13.87
N GLN A 183 1.71 16.71 13.89
CA GLN A 183 1.97 18.00 13.23
C GLN A 183 2.72 17.83 11.89
N ASN A 184 3.00 16.58 11.51
CA ASN A 184 3.72 16.24 10.30
C ASN A 184 2.77 16.27 9.10
N ALA A 185 2.85 17.35 8.33
CA ALA A 185 1.91 17.59 7.23
C ALA A 185 1.88 16.47 6.18
N PRO A 186 3.02 15.92 5.70
CA PRO A 186 3.01 14.75 4.81
C PRO A 186 2.29 13.51 5.38
N LEU A 187 2.46 13.24 6.68
CA LEU A 187 1.77 12.12 7.35
C LEU A 187 0.26 12.37 7.46
N VAL A 188 -0.15 13.58 7.85
CA VAL A 188 -1.56 13.98 7.90
C VAL A 188 -2.20 13.88 6.52
N ASP A 189 -1.53 14.39 5.48
CA ASP A 189 -2.01 14.31 4.10
C ASP A 189 -2.18 12.85 3.63
N ALA A 190 -1.19 11.99 3.89
CA ALA A 190 -1.28 10.57 3.58
C ALA A 190 -2.45 9.90 4.32
N THR A 191 -2.69 10.28 5.58
CA THR A 191 -3.79 9.76 6.40
C THR A 191 -5.15 10.19 5.86
N LEU A 192 -5.31 11.46 5.46
CA LEU A 192 -6.55 11.97 4.86
C LEU A 192 -6.86 11.28 3.52
N HIS A 193 -5.85 11.09 2.66
CA HIS A 193 -6.03 10.35 1.40
C HIS A 193 -6.36 8.87 1.63
N THR A 194 -5.88 8.29 2.73
CA THR A 194 -6.17 6.91 3.12
C THR A 194 -7.61 6.80 3.63
N LEU A 195 -8.01 7.73 4.52
CA LEU A 195 -9.38 7.85 5.01
C LEU A 195 -10.38 8.00 3.86
N LEU A 196 -10.07 8.82 2.85
CA LEU A 196 -10.93 8.99 1.67
C LEU A 196 -11.28 7.66 1.00
N ARG A 197 -10.35 6.68 0.97
CA ARG A 197 -10.64 5.34 0.42
C ARG A 197 -11.43 4.46 1.37
N PHE A 198 -11.24 4.63 2.66
CA PHE A 198 -12.00 3.91 3.69
C PHE A 198 -13.47 4.31 3.71
N LEU A 199 -13.78 5.61 3.53
CA LEU A 199 -15.16 6.12 3.55
C LEU A 199 -16.12 5.40 2.59
N ASN A 200 -15.59 4.78 1.53
CA ASN A 200 -16.38 4.04 0.54
C ASN A 200 -16.98 2.71 1.05
N TRP A 201 -16.50 2.18 2.19
CA TRP A 201 -16.89 0.84 2.62
C TRP A 201 -16.96 0.64 4.14
N ILE A 202 -16.43 1.55 4.96
CA ILE A 202 -16.42 1.38 6.40
C ILE A 202 -17.82 1.51 7.01
N PRO A 203 -18.09 0.83 8.14
CA PRO A 203 -19.35 0.99 8.87
C PRO A 203 -19.62 2.45 9.26
N LEU A 204 -20.89 2.87 9.13
CA LEU A 204 -21.31 4.25 9.36
C LEU A 204 -21.05 4.77 10.78
N GLY A 205 -20.98 3.89 11.79
CA GLY A 205 -20.64 4.27 13.16
C GLY A 205 -19.28 4.97 13.28
N TYR A 206 -18.28 4.56 12.48
CA TYR A 206 -16.97 5.24 12.44
C TYR A 206 -17.06 6.68 11.91
N ILE A 207 -18.07 6.99 11.10
CA ILE A 207 -18.27 8.28 10.45
C ILE A 207 -19.11 9.20 11.34
N PHE A 208 -20.26 8.70 11.81
CA PHE A 208 -21.30 9.53 12.44
C PHE A 208 -21.34 9.46 13.97
N GLU A 209 -20.82 8.41 14.60
CA GLU A 209 -20.81 8.26 16.07
C GLU A 209 -19.49 8.72 16.70
N MET A 210 -18.51 9.08 15.87
CA MET A 210 -17.17 9.50 16.27
C MET A 210 -16.94 10.99 15.94
N LYS A 211 -15.82 11.55 16.42
CA LYS A 211 -15.44 12.95 16.15
C LYS A 211 -14.93 13.21 14.72
N LEU A 212 -15.13 12.29 13.78
CA LEU A 212 -14.50 12.35 12.47
C LEU A 212 -14.91 13.60 11.67
N ILE A 213 -16.22 13.82 11.52
CA ILE A 213 -16.76 14.96 10.78
C ILE A 213 -16.27 16.29 11.38
N SER A 214 -16.36 16.43 12.71
CA SER A 214 -15.88 17.62 13.41
C SER A 214 -14.37 17.84 13.20
N THR A 215 -13.57 16.78 13.25
CA THR A 215 -12.13 16.87 13.02
C THR A 215 -11.82 17.32 11.60
N LEU A 216 -12.49 16.76 10.58
CA LEU A 216 -12.33 17.18 9.19
C LEU A 216 -12.65 18.68 9.00
N ILE A 217 -13.81 19.12 9.48
CA ILE A 217 -14.27 20.50 9.30
C ILE A 217 -13.37 21.49 10.04
N PHE A 218 -13.17 21.29 11.34
CA PHE A 218 -12.53 22.31 12.18
C PHE A 218 -11.00 22.31 12.10
N LYS A 219 -10.36 21.16 11.88
CA LYS A 219 -8.88 21.09 11.81
C LYS A 219 -8.33 21.22 10.40
N PHE A 220 -9.00 20.67 9.39
CA PHE A 220 -8.36 20.45 8.09
C PHE A 220 -8.99 21.22 6.94
N LEU A 221 -10.30 21.47 6.94
CA LEU A 221 -10.99 22.12 5.82
C LEU A 221 -10.47 23.55 5.57
N ASN A 222 -10.17 24.29 6.64
CA ASN A 222 -9.69 25.67 6.54
C ASN A 222 -8.21 25.77 6.18
N VAL A 223 -7.44 24.67 6.26
CA VAL A 223 -6.01 24.64 5.98
C VAL A 223 -5.78 24.39 4.48
N PRO A 224 -5.17 25.32 3.73
CA PRO A 224 -5.10 25.24 2.26
C PRO A 224 -4.52 23.93 1.70
N MET A 225 -3.47 23.39 2.31
CA MET A 225 -2.84 22.14 1.84
C MET A 225 -3.71 20.89 2.04
N PHE A 226 -4.64 20.90 3.01
CA PHE A 226 -5.52 19.76 3.29
C PHE A 226 -6.95 19.95 2.77
N ARG A 227 -7.31 21.16 2.35
CA ARG A 227 -8.68 21.53 1.98
C ARG A 227 -9.30 20.59 0.96
N ASN A 228 -8.59 20.30 -0.13
CA ASN A 228 -9.15 19.51 -1.24
C ASN A 228 -9.41 18.06 -0.83
N VAL A 229 -8.47 17.40 -0.16
CA VAL A 229 -8.66 16.02 0.31
C VAL A 229 -9.73 15.95 1.40
N THR A 230 -9.78 16.95 2.28
CA THR A 230 -10.81 17.06 3.32
C THR A 230 -12.20 17.24 2.71
N LEU A 231 -12.35 18.10 1.71
CA LEU A 231 -13.60 18.28 0.98
C LEU A 231 -13.99 17.02 0.21
N GLY A 232 -13.02 16.28 -0.33
CA GLY A 232 -13.25 14.95 -0.89
C GLY A 232 -13.87 14.00 0.13
N CYS A 233 -13.29 13.93 1.34
CA CYS A 233 -13.84 13.11 2.42
C CYS A 233 -15.27 13.54 2.80
N LEU A 234 -15.50 14.84 2.94
CA LEU A 234 -16.84 15.37 3.27
C LEU A 234 -17.86 15.10 2.16
N THR A 235 -17.44 15.12 0.89
CA THR A 235 -18.29 14.77 -0.26
C THR A 235 -18.72 13.30 -0.19
N GLU A 236 -17.79 12.38 0.07
CA GLU A 236 -18.13 10.96 0.23
C GLU A 236 -19.10 10.74 1.41
N ILE A 237 -18.87 11.43 2.54
CA ILE A 237 -19.77 11.37 3.69
C ILE A 237 -21.17 11.92 3.35
N ALA A 238 -21.24 13.04 2.63
CA ALA A 238 -22.51 13.63 2.21
C ALA A 238 -23.27 12.77 1.18
N GLY A 239 -22.56 11.94 0.42
CA GLY A 239 -23.15 11.00 -0.54
C GLY A 239 -23.79 9.77 0.11
N VAL A 240 -23.60 9.53 1.42
CA VAL A 240 -24.20 8.39 2.12
C VAL A 240 -25.71 8.57 2.22
N THR A 241 -26.46 7.70 1.56
CA THR A 241 -27.91 7.59 1.70
C THR A 241 -28.24 6.76 2.93
N VAL A 242 -28.64 7.42 4.02
CA VAL A 242 -29.14 6.73 5.23
C VAL A 242 -30.63 6.50 5.06
N THR A 243 -31.05 5.25 4.82
CA THR A 243 -32.47 4.88 4.64
C THR A 243 -33.30 4.91 5.92
N ASN A 244 -32.78 5.41 7.04
CA ASN A 244 -33.40 5.29 8.37
C ASN A 244 -33.78 6.63 9.02
N TYR A 245 -34.25 7.60 8.23
CA TYR A 245 -34.99 8.75 8.73
C TYR A 245 -36.34 8.90 8.00
N GLU A 246 -37.14 7.83 8.06
CA GLU A 246 -38.62 7.92 8.00
C GLU A 246 -39.19 7.44 9.34
#